data_AF-A0A7W8NHX8-F1
#
_entry.id   AF-A0A7W8NHX8-F1
#
_cell.length_a   1.000
_cell.length_b   1.000
_cell.length_c   1.000
_cell.angle_alpha   90.00
_cell.angle_beta   90.00
_cell.angle_gamma   90.00
#
_symmetry.space_group_name_H-M   'P 1'
#
loop_
_entity.id
_entity.type
_entity.pdbx_description
1 polymer ?
#
loop_
_entity_poly.entity_id
_entity_poly.type
_entity_poly.pdbx_seq_one_letter_code
_entity_poly.pdbx_strand_id
1 'polypeptide(L)'
;MLQADDPPSRLPEVLGTSRGLLLRRRPLRAFLLRPLWLPLLLLLLVTFTVAWSVIRNAQFADLVQQSQENLTLAENVLTDVIDLETGQRGFVITLDPQFLEPYTRAQARLPQHLLDLRRALRTGPGVGRERQVQRVDRVEQLIKEWERSGGGLALRLARTDYPAAVQHVKSG
;
A
#
# COMPACT_ATOMS: atom_id res chain seq x y z
N MET A 1 49.91 32.79 107.84
CA MET A 1 49.88 31.31 107.85
C MET A 1 48.74 30.90 106.93
N LEU A 2 48.87 30.10 105.88
CA LEU A 2 49.96 29.40 105.21
C LEU A 2 49.41 29.16 103.77
N GLN A 3 50.19 29.47 102.73
CA GLN A 3 50.67 28.53 101.70
C GLN A 3 49.55 27.91 100.83
N ALA A 4 49.22 28.49 99.68
CA ALA A 4 49.86 28.30 98.35
C ALA A 4 49.36 27.04 97.63
N ASP A 5 48.84 27.22 96.42
CA ASP A 5 49.33 26.50 95.23
C ASP A 5 48.91 27.27 93.96
N ASP A 6 49.86 27.42 93.05
CA ASP A 6 49.86 28.28 91.85
C ASP A 6 49.20 27.58 90.61
N PRO A 7 48.91 28.34 89.52
CA PRO A 7 48.20 27.94 88.28
C PRO A 7 49.19 27.24 87.28
N PRO A 8 48.97 26.98 85.95
CA PRO A 8 47.98 27.50 84.99
C PRO A 8 47.50 26.51 83.88
N SER A 9 46.56 26.91 83.02
CA SER A 9 46.70 26.83 81.54
C SER A 9 45.38 27.10 80.81
N ARG A 10 45.43 28.12 79.94
CA ARG A 10 44.45 28.38 78.88
C ARG A 10 44.44 27.21 77.90
N LEU A 11 43.28 26.78 77.43
CA LEU A 11 42.98 26.33 76.05
C LEU A 11 41.43 26.21 75.90
N PRO A 12 40.86 26.26 74.68
CA PRO A 12 40.55 27.44 73.90
C PRO A 12 39.03 27.68 73.75
N GLU A 13 38.65 28.87 73.27
CA GLU A 13 37.35 29.10 72.63
C GLU A 13 37.15 28.06 71.52
N VAL A 14 36.35 27.03 71.79
CA VAL A 14 35.77 26.23 70.73
C VAL A 14 34.37 26.79 70.50
N LEU A 15 34.31 27.68 69.51
CA LEU A 15 33.11 28.06 68.78
C LEU A 15 32.42 26.79 68.28
N GLY A 16 31.59 26.20 69.13
CA GLY A 16 30.58 25.22 68.74
C GLY A 16 29.49 25.95 67.98
N THR A 17 29.82 26.37 66.76
CA THR A 17 28.88 26.86 65.75
C THR A 17 27.57 26.12 65.87
N SER A 18 26.51 26.86 66.17
CA SER A 18 25.12 26.53 65.90
C SER A 18 24.96 26.28 64.39
N ARG A 19 25.48 25.15 63.89
CA ARG A 19 25.11 24.63 62.58
C ARG A 19 23.73 24.06 62.78
N GLY A 20 22.75 24.94 62.64
CA GLY A 20 21.42 24.55 62.25
C GLY A 20 21.57 23.62 61.05
N LEU A 21 21.52 22.32 61.31
CA LEU A 21 21.07 21.32 60.37
C LEU A 21 19.60 21.68 60.13
N LEU A 22 19.39 22.73 59.33
CA LEU A 22 18.25 22.82 58.45
C LEU A 22 18.39 21.59 57.57
N LEU A 23 17.92 20.46 58.10
CA LEU A 23 17.47 19.31 57.34
C LEU A 23 16.48 19.92 56.38
N ARG A 24 16.99 20.35 55.24
CA ARG A 24 16.21 20.78 54.10
C ARG A 24 15.40 19.55 53.80
N ARG A 25 14.18 19.52 54.34
CA ARG A 25 13.18 18.49 54.10
C ARG A 25 12.91 18.56 52.61
N ARG A 26 13.77 17.92 51.82
CA ARG A 26 13.49 17.57 50.44
C ARG A 26 12.18 16.81 50.56
N PRO A 27 11.08 17.31 49.97
CA PRO A 27 9.79 16.70 50.19
C PRO A 27 9.90 15.25 49.67
N LEU A 28 9.85 14.28 50.58
CA LEU A 28 10.12 12.85 50.31
C LEU A 28 9.29 12.33 49.11
N ARG A 29 8.10 12.90 48.92
CA ARG A 29 7.24 12.73 47.74
C ARG A 29 7.96 12.90 46.40
N ALA A 30 8.86 13.88 46.25
CA ALA A 30 9.56 14.14 44.99
C ALA A 30 10.68 13.11 44.71
N PHE A 31 11.25 12.49 45.75
CA PHE A 31 12.24 11.42 45.60
C PHE A 31 11.57 10.07 45.26
N LEU A 32 10.43 9.79 45.90
CA LEU A 32 9.64 8.57 45.67
C LEU A 32 8.94 8.54 44.30
N LEU A 33 8.52 9.70 43.78
CA LEU A 33 7.85 9.77 42.48
C LEU A 33 8.84 9.71 41.31
N ARG A 34 10.10 10.15 41.47
CA ARG A 34 11.10 10.20 40.37
C ARG A 34 11.35 8.85 39.64
N PRO A 35 11.50 7.70 40.31
CA PRO A 35 11.68 6.41 39.62
C PRO A 35 10.41 5.93 38.91
N LEU A 36 9.23 6.48 39.24
CA LEU A 36 7.94 6.15 38.64
C LEU A 36 7.76 6.79 37.25
N TRP A 37 8.46 7.89 36.99
CA TRP A 37 8.37 8.60 35.71
C TRP A 37 9.15 7.91 34.60
N LEU A 38 10.23 7.20 34.94
CA LEU A 38 11.07 6.50 33.97
C LEU A 38 10.33 5.35 33.25
N PRO A 39 9.68 4.40 33.94
CA PRO A 39 8.87 3.37 33.28
C PRO A 39 7.64 3.98 32.59
N LEU A 40 7.05 5.05 33.14
CA LEU A 40 5.91 5.73 32.51
C LEU A 40 6.29 6.38 31.17
N LEU A 41 7.42 7.10 31.13
CA LEU A 41 7.95 7.69 29.89
C LEU A 41 8.34 6.61 28.88
N LEU A 42 8.93 5.50 29.35
CA LEU A 42 9.28 4.37 28.49
C LEU A 42 8.02 3.73 27.88
N LEU A 43 6.97 3.56 28.68
CA LEU A 43 5.68 3.02 28.21
C LEU A 43 5.05 3.97 27.20
N LEU A 44 5.00 5.27 27.47
CA LEU A 44 4.52 6.28 26.52
C LEU A 44 5.31 6.29 25.21
N LEU A 45 6.64 6.19 25.29
CA LEU A 45 7.50 6.13 24.11
C LEU A 45 7.20 4.89 23.26
N VAL A 46 7.06 3.72 23.88
CA VAL A 46 6.69 2.47 23.18
C VAL A 46 5.30 2.58 22.57
N THR A 47 4.30 3.07 23.31
CA THR A 47 2.95 3.28 22.76
C THR A 47 2.97 4.24 21.58
N PHE A 48 3.74 5.33 21.65
CA PHE A 48 3.88 6.29 20.57
C PHE A 48 4.55 5.69 19.32
N THR A 49 5.66 4.96 19.49
CA THR A 49 6.34 4.33 18.35
C THR A 49 5.49 3.25 17.70
N VAL A 50 4.76 2.45 18.50
CA VAL A 50 3.81 1.46 17.99
C VAL A 50 2.66 2.12 17.25
N ALA A 51 2.04 3.16 17.82
CA ALA A 51 0.96 3.88 17.16
C ALA A 51 1.43 4.49 15.83
N TRP A 52 2.61 5.12 15.83
CA TRP A 52 3.24 5.66 14.61
C TRP A 52 3.51 4.58 13.57
N SER A 53 4.03 3.43 14.00
CA SER A 53 4.33 2.27 13.14
C SER A 53 3.06 1.68 12.51
N VAL A 54 2.00 1.52 13.30
CA VAL A 54 0.69 1.01 12.82
C VAL A 54 0.10 1.95 11.78
N ILE A 55 0.14 3.26 11.99
CA ILE A 55 -0.36 4.26 11.04
C ILE A 55 0.43 4.22 9.73
N ARG A 56 1.76 4.04 9.78
CA ARG A 56 2.59 3.91 8.57
C ARG A 56 2.38 2.58 7.85
N ASN A 57 2.16 1.49 8.58
CA ASN A 57 1.88 0.18 7.98
C ASN A 57 0.51 0.14 7.30
N ALA A 58 -0.50 0.84 7.84
CA ALA A 58 -1.81 0.95 7.20
C ALA A 58 -1.71 1.56 5.79
N GLN A 59 -0.84 2.56 5.58
CA GLN A 59 -0.61 3.15 4.25
C GLN A 59 0.00 2.17 3.25
N PHE A 60 0.85 1.23 3.70
CA PHE A 60 1.38 0.17 2.82
C PHE A 60 0.34 -0.90 2.49
N ALA A 61 -0.59 -1.18 3.43
CA ALA A 61 -1.69 -2.10 3.18
C ALA A 61 -2.63 -1.58 2.08
N ASP A 62 -2.97 -0.29 2.10
CA ASP A 62 -3.82 0.35 1.08
C ASP A 62 -3.19 0.28 -0.32
N LEU A 63 -1.87 0.46 -0.42
CA LEU A 63 -1.13 0.34 -1.68
C LEU A 63 -1.17 -1.08 -2.25
N VAL A 64 -1.01 -2.10 -1.39
CA VAL A 64 -1.10 -3.50 -1.80
C VAL A 64 -2.51 -3.82 -2.29
N GLN A 65 -3.54 -3.40 -1.55
CA GLN A 65 -4.92 -3.63 -1.93
C GLN A 65 -5.25 -3.02 -3.30
N GLN A 66 -4.90 -1.75 -3.51
CA GLN A 66 -5.12 -1.09 -4.80
C GLN A 66 -4.33 -1.72 -5.94
N SER A 67 -3.12 -2.23 -5.68
CA SER A 67 -2.37 -2.97 -6.68
C SER A 67 -3.05 -4.27 -7.08
N GLN A 68 -3.69 -4.97 -6.14
CA GLN A 68 -4.47 -6.17 -6.45
C GLN A 68 -5.74 -5.82 -7.24
N GLU A 69 -6.45 -4.77 -6.86
CA GLU A 69 -7.63 -4.29 -7.60
C GLU A 69 -7.27 -3.94 -9.06
N ASN A 70 -6.17 -3.22 -9.27
CA ASN A 70 -5.67 -2.91 -10.61
C ASN A 70 -5.30 -4.16 -11.42
N LEU A 71 -4.70 -5.17 -10.77
CA LEU A 71 -4.36 -6.44 -11.41
C LEU A 71 -5.61 -7.19 -11.86
N THR A 72 -6.60 -7.32 -10.98
CA THR A 72 -7.88 -7.96 -11.31
C THR A 72 -8.59 -7.26 -12.47
N LEU A 73 -8.59 -5.93 -12.51
CA LEU A 73 -9.17 -5.18 -13.62
C LEU A 73 -8.41 -5.42 -14.93
N ALA A 74 -7.08 -5.54 -14.88
CA ALA A 74 -6.28 -5.87 -16.05
C ALA A 74 -6.51 -7.31 -16.53
N GLU A 75 -6.67 -8.27 -15.62
CA GLU A 75 -7.03 -9.66 -15.92
C GLU A 75 -8.40 -9.74 -16.60
N ASN A 76 -9.40 -8.98 -16.13
CA ASN A 76 -10.71 -8.94 -16.77
C ASN A 76 -10.65 -8.46 -18.23
N VAL A 77 -9.86 -7.42 -18.50
CA VAL A 77 -9.61 -6.94 -19.87
C VAL A 77 -8.92 -8.02 -20.70
N LEU A 78 -7.91 -8.70 -20.14
CA LEU A 78 -7.21 -9.78 -20.83
C LEU A 78 -8.16 -10.95 -21.16
N THR A 79 -8.99 -11.37 -20.20
CA THR A 79 -9.98 -12.43 -20.40
C THR A 79 -10.96 -12.08 -21.51
N ASP A 80 -11.46 -10.84 -21.56
CA ASP A 80 -12.35 -10.43 -22.65
C ASP A 80 -11.65 -10.48 -24.02
N VAL A 81 -10.38 -10.07 -24.10
CA VAL A 81 -9.60 -10.17 -25.36
C VAL A 81 -9.41 -11.64 -25.77
N ILE A 82 -9.12 -12.52 -24.82
CA ILE A 82 -9.00 -13.96 -25.08
C ILE A 82 -10.34 -14.54 -25.55
N ASP A 83 -11.46 -14.17 -24.92
CA ASP A 83 -12.80 -14.62 -25.30
C ASP A 83 -13.17 -14.15 -26.73
N LEU A 84 -12.78 -12.92 -27.09
CA LEU A 84 -12.93 -12.41 -28.46
C LEU A 84 -12.12 -13.25 -29.45
N GLU A 85 -10.83 -13.48 -29.18
CA GLU A 85 -9.98 -14.22 -30.09
C GLU A 85 -10.41 -15.69 -30.21
N THR A 86 -10.57 -16.37 -29.08
CA THR A 86 -10.87 -17.81 -29.04
C THR A 86 -12.27 -18.10 -29.57
N GLY A 87 -13.26 -17.25 -29.28
CA GLY A 87 -14.61 -17.39 -29.82
C GLY A 87 -14.66 -17.22 -31.34
N GLN A 88 -13.93 -16.22 -31.85
CA GLN A 88 -13.78 -16.02 -33.29
C GLN A 88 -13.06 -17.21 -33.95
N ARG A 89 -11.92 -17.65 -33.41
CA ARG A 89 -11.17 -18.80 -33.95
C ARG A 89 -12.04 -20.07 -33.95
N GLY A 90 -12.77 -20.32 -32.87
CA GLY A 90 -13.68 -21.46 -32.74
C GLY A 90 -14.76 -21.47 -33.80
N PHE A 91 -15.45 -20.35 -34.01
CA PHE A 91 -16.47 -20.22 -35.05
C PHE A 91 -15.88 -20.38 -36.46
N VAL A 92 -14.73 -19.75 -36.74
CA VAL A 92 -14.11 -19.83 -38.07
C VAL A 92 -13.61 -21.24 -38.39
N ILE A 93 -13.24 -22.04 -37.40
CA ILE A 93 -12.76 -23.43 -37.63
C ILE A 93 -13.91 -24.42 -37.74
N THR A 94 -15.00 -24.20 -36.99
CA THR A 94 -16.07 -25.21 -36.83
C THR A 94 -17.37 -24.83 -37.53
N LEU A 95 -17.56 -23.55 -37.86
CA LEU A 95 -18.82 -22.94 -38.27
C LEU A 95 -19.97 -23.07 -37.24
N ASP A 96 -19.67 -23.49 -36.01
CA ASP A 96 -20.68 -23.63 -34.96
C ASP A 96 -20.89 -22.29 -34.23
N PRO A 97 -22.11 -21.69 -34.32
CA PRO A 97 -22.43 -20.43 -33.67
C PRO A 97 -22.24 -20.43 -32.14
N GLN A 98 -22.21 -21.60 -31.48
CA GLN A 98 -21.97 -21.69 -30.03
C GLN A 98 -20.61 -21.07 -29.63
N PHE A 99 -19.60 -21.13 -30.50
CA PHE A 99 -18.31 -20.48 -30.24
C PHE A 99 -18.39 -18.95 -30.27
N LEU A 100 -19.46 -18.34 -30.79
CA LEU A 100 -19.66 -16.88 -30.76
C LEU A 100 -20.26 -16.37 -29.44
N GLU A 101 -20.71 -17.25 -28.54
CA GLU A 101 -21.22 -16.83 -27.23
C GLU A 101 -20.16 -16.10 -26.37
N PRO A 102 -18.94 -16.63 -26.14
CA PRO A 102 -17.89 -15.90 -25.44
C PRO A 102 -17.51 -14.60 -26.17
N TYR A 103 -17.41 -14.61 -27.50
CA TYR A 103 -17.13 -13.42 -28.31
C TYR A 103 -18.13 -12.30 -28.04
N THR A 104 -19.43 -12.62 -28.11
CA THR A 104 -20.51 -11.63 -27.97
C THR A 104 -20.55 -11.06 -26.54
N ARG A 105 -20.33 -11.90 -25.53
CA ARG A 105 -20.28 -11.45 -24.14
C ARG A 105 -19.06 -10.56 -23.88
N ALA A 106 -17.90 -10.93 -24.39
CA ALA A 106 -16.69 -10.13 -24.26
C ALA A 106 -16.80 -8.78 -24.98
N GLN A 107 -17.38 -8.74 -26.18
CA GLN A 107 -17.63 -7.50 -26.92
C GLN A 107 -18.50 -6.52 -26.11
N ALA A 108 -19.46 -7.03 -25.33
CA ALA A 108 -20.29 -6.22 -24.46
C ALA A 108 -19.59 -5.76 -23.17
N ARG A 109 -18.73 -6.59 -22.56
CA ARG A 109 -18.04 -6.29 -21.28
C ARG A 109 -16.78 -5.43 -21.44
N LEU A 110 -16.01 -5.66 -22.50
CA LEU A 110 -14.69 -5.08 -22.69
C LEU A 110 -14.66 -3.54 -22.56
N PRO A 111 -15.60 -2.77 -23.15
CA PRO A 111 -15.59 -1.31 -23.02
C PRO A 111 -15.69 -0.85 -21.55
N GLN A 112 -16.49 -1.55 -20.74
CA GLN A 112 -16.67 -1.24 -19.33
C GLN A 112 -15.42 -1.61 -18.52
N HIS A 113 -14.84 -2.80 -18.75
CA HIS A 113 -13.61 -3.20 -18.05
C HIS A 113 -12.41 -2.29 -18.37
N LEU A 114 -12.28 -1.84 -19.63
CA LEU A 114 -11.25 -0.84 -20.01
C LEU A 114 -11.47 0.50 -19.30
N LEU A 115 -12.73 0.95 -19.19
CA LEU A 115 -13.09 2.16 -18.49
C LEU A 115 -12.75 2.08 -17.00
N ASP A 116 -13.09 0.96 -16.35
CA ASP A 116 -12.85 0.75 -14.93
C ASP A 116 -11.36 0.65 -14.61
N LEU A 117 -10.59 -0.08 -15.42
CA LEU A 117 -9.13 -0.12 -15.31
C LEU A 117 -8.53 1.30 -15.46
N ARG A 118 -8.97 2.07 -16.46
CA ARG A 118 -8.49 3.44 -16.67
C ARG A 118 -8.79 4.35 -15.48
N ARG A 119 -9.98 4.23 -14.87
CA ARG A 119 -10.36 4.99 -13.67
C ARG A 119 -9.51 4.61 -12.46
N ALA A 120 -9.33 3.31 -12.22
CA ALA A 120 -8.54 2.81 -11.10
C ALA A 120 -7.08 3.29 -11.18
N LEU A 121 -6.48 3.21 -12.37
CA LEU A 121 -5.11 3.70 -12.60
C LEU A 121 -4.97 5.24 -12.46
N ARG A 122 -6.02 6.01 -12.74
CA ARG A 122 -6.02 7.48 -12.57
C ARG A 122 -6.15 7.91 -11.11
N THR A 123 -6.95 7.19 -10.34
CA THR A 123 -7.30 7.53 -8.96
C THR A 123 -6.34 6.93 -7.94
N GLY A 124 -5.62 5.87 -8.30
CA GLY A 124 -4.65 5.22 -7.44
C GLY A 124 -3.40 6.08 -7.12
N PRO A 125 -2.80 5.92 -5.94
CA PRO A 125 -1.46 6.42 -5.61
C PRO A 125 -0.39 5.66 -6.41
N GLY A 126 0.75 6.32 -6.67
CA GLY A 126 1.87 5.73 -7.40
C GLY A 126 2.50 6.65 -8.42
N VAL A 127 3.74 6.34 -8.79
CA VAL A 127 4.54 7.07 -9.78
C VAL A 127 4.32 6.44 -11.17
N GLY A 128 4.07 7.27 -12.20
CA GLY A 128 3.96 6.79 -13.58
C GLY A 128 2.55 6.36 -14.02
N ARG A 129 1.49 6.83 -13.34
CA ARG A 129 0.08 6.59 -13.72
C ARG A 129 -0.22 6.95 -15.17
N GLU A 130 0.33 8.06 -15.65
CA GLU A 130 0.17 8.49 -17.04
C GLU A 130 0.68 7.42 -18.02
N ARG A 131 1.83 6.79 -17.73
CA ARG A 131 2.36 5.70 -18.56
C ARG A 131 1.48 4.46 -18.50
N GLN A 132 0.88 4.16 -17.35
CA GLN A 132 -0.04 3.02 -17.21
C GLN A 132 -1.34 3.26 -17.99
N VAL A 133 -1.91 4.46 -17.89
CA VAL A 133 -3.09 4.87 -18.67
C VAL A 133 -2.79 4.83 -20.17
N GLN A 134 -1.64 5.35 -20.61
CA GLN A 134 -1.21 5.27 -22.01
C GLN A 134 -1.08 3.83 -22.52
N ARG A 135 -0.65 2.88 -21.66
CA ARG A 135 -0.62 1.46 -22.04
C ARG A 135 -2.03 0.90 -22.24
N VAL A 136 -2.98 1.25 -21.38
CA VAL A 136 -4.39 0.86 -21.55
C VAL A 136 -4.97 1.45 -22.83
N ASP A 137 -4.70 2.74 -23.10
CA ASP A 137 -5.14 3.40 -24.34
C ASP A 137 -4.56 2.72 -25.59
N ARG A 138 -3.29 2.31 -25.53
CA ARG A 138 -2.64 1.55 -26.60
C ARG A 138 -3.27 0.16 -26.78
N VAL A 139 -3.59 -0.54 -25.70
CA VAL A 139 -4.30 -1.83 -25.77
C VAL A 139 -5.68 -1.66 -26.41
N GLU A 140 -6.44 -0.65 -26.02
CA GLU A 140 -7.74 -0.34 -26.62
C GLU A 140 -7.62 -0.05 -28.14
N GLN A 141 -6.60 0.69 -28.55
CA GLN A 141 -6.33 0.95 -29.96
C GLN A 141 -6.02 -0.34 -30.72
N LEU A 142 -5.14 -1.19 -30.19
CA LEU A 142 -4.78 -2.47 -30.80
C LEU A 142 -6.00 -3.40 -30.95
N ILE A 143 -6.89 -3.43 -29.95
CA ILE A 143 -8.12 -4.23 -30.03
C ILE A 143 -9.04 -3.69 -31.13
N LYS A 144 -9.25 -2.37 -31.20
CA LYS A 144 -10.07 -1.74 -32.27
C LYS A 144 -9.49 -1.96 -33.66
N GLU A 145 -8.17 -1.92 -33.78
CA GLU A 145 -7.48 -2.22 -35.04
C GLU A 145 -7.68 -3.69 -35.42
N TRP A 146 -7.49 -4.61 -34.47
CA TRP A 146 -7.71 -6.04 -34.66
C TRP A 146 -9.16 -6.36 -35.04
N GLU A 147 -10.16 -5.71 -34.44
CA GLU A 147 -11.57 -5.90 -34.84
C GLU A 147 -11.82 -5.46 -36.28
N ARG A 148 -11.18 -4.38 -36.74
CA ARG A 148 -11.34 -3.87 -38.12
C ARG A 148 -10.65 -4.73 -39.17
N SER A 149 -9.44 -5.22 -38.88
CA SER A 149 -8.57 -5.91 -39.85
C SER A 149 -8.56 -7.43 -39.72
N GLY A 150 -8.63 -7.95 -38.50
CA GLY A 150 -8.52 -9.36 -38.14
C GLY A 150 -9.87 -9.99 -37.84
N GLY A 151 -10.38 -9.75 -36.64
CA GLY A 151 -11.51 -10.49 -36.07
C GLY A 151 -12.84 -10.24 -36.77
N GLY A 152 -13.20 -8.99 -37.03
CA GLY A 152 -14.44 -8.65 -37.74
C GLY A 152 -14.39 -8.99 -39.24
N LEU A 153 -13.20 -9.06 -39.85
CA LEU A 153 -13.06 -9.52 -41.23
C LEU A 153 -13.23 -11.04 -41.34
N ALA A 154 -12.60 -11.81 -40.45
CA ALA A 154 -12.72 -13.27 -40.45
C ALA A 154 -14.18 -13.74 -40.26
N LEU A 155 -14.95 -13.09 -39.36
CA LEU A 155 -16.37 -13.41 -39.17
C LEU A 155 -17.23 -13.07 -40.39
N ARG A 156 -16.89 -11.99 -41.12
CA ARG A 156 -17.56 -11.64 -42.38
C ARG A 156 -17.22 -12.65 -43.48
N LEU A 157 -15.94 -13.00 -43.62
CA LEU A 157 -15.46 -13.97 -44.60
C LEU A 157 -15.99 -15.38 -44.33
N ALA A 158 -16.14 -15.80 -43.07
CA ALA A 158 -16.70 -17.12 -42.75
C ALA A 158 -18.11 -17.33 -43.32
N ARG A 159 -18.86 -16.24 -43.60
CA ARG A 159 -20.19 -16.29 -44.22
C ARG A 159 -20.16 -16.25 -45.77
N THR A 160 -19.07 -15.79 -46.38
CA THR A 160 -18.99 -15.55 -47.83
C THR A 160 -17.91 -16.36 -48.55
N ASP A 161 -16.74 -16.54 -47.93
CA ASP A 161 -15.56 -17.25 -48.41
C ASP A 161 -14.82 -17.91 -47.23
N TYR A 162 -15.25 -19.13 -46.92
CA TYR A 162 -14.75 -19.89 -45.77
C TYR A 162 -13.26 -20.26 -45.85
N PRO A 163 -12.71 -20.73 -46.99
CA PRO A 163 -11.27 -20.97 -47.13
C PRO A 163 -10.42 -19.72 -46.83
N ALA A 164 -10.85 -18.55 -47.31
CA ALA A 164 -10.17 -17.29 -47.02
C ALA A 164 -10.23 -16.93 -45.52
N ALA A 165 -11.37 -17.18 -44.86
CA ALA A 165 -11.53 -16.96 -43.43
C ALA A 165 -10.56 -17.82 -42.59
N VAL A 166 -10.43 -19.11 -42.91
CA VAL A 166 -9.52 -20.04 -42.21
C VAL A 166 -8.06 -19.65 -42.42
N GLN A 167 -7.68 -19.23 -43.63
CA GLN A 167 -6.30 -18.81 -43.92
C GLN A 167 -5.93 -17.53 -43.15
N HIS A 168 -6.86 -16.57 -43.07
CA HIS A 168 -6.66 -15.31 -42.33
C HIS A 168 -6.45 -15.54 -40.83
N VAL A 169 -7.23 -16.46 -40.24
CA VAL A 169 -7.09 -16.84 -38.82
C VAL A 169 -5.79 -17.60 -38.53
N LYS A 170 -5.25 -18.33 -39.51
CA LYS A 170 -3.97 -19.03 -39.37
C LYS A 170 -2.76 -18.11 -39.51
N SER A 171 -2.89 -17.01 -40.25
CA SER A 171 -1.80 -16.06 -40.52
C SER A 171 -1.69 -14.90 -39.53
N GLY A 172 -2.69 -14.73 -38.66
CA GLY A 172 -2.71 -13.76 -37.56
C GLY A 172 -2.35 -14.38 -36.23
#